data_AF-A0A533ZP78-F1
#
_entry.id   AF-A0A533ZP78-F1
#
_cell.length_a   1.000
_cell.length_b   1.000
_cell.length_c   1.000
_cell.angle_alpha   90.00
_cell.angle_beta   90.00
_cell.angle_gamma   90.00
#
_symmetry.space_group_name_H-M   'P 1'
#
loop_
_entity.id
_entity.type
_entity.pdbx_description
1 polymer ?
#
loop_
_entity_poly.entity_id
_entity_poly.type
_entity_poly.pdbx_seq_one_letter_code
_entity_poly.pdbx_strand_id
1 'polypeptide(L)'
;MKKLSVLQTIACILAYFVGTQFGFELWQVAVFAWLPIFLGGCIWLWWFRNVFFFRDPERRIPHGDNLILSPADGRLMYLYPVKAGEVTSDKKGKKIRISELTKTEMKDAQGWLLGIYMTPFDVHYNRAPIDGEIRTLHYHRTGANLPMVDLWEYVNFTLLRKAVDMFAAPFHLENERMTMQIQNGKMVCFLILIADRFVNKIIRFFQEGQQVRKGDKISFIERGSQTDLFIPYERISFRVRPGEQVYAGKTIIAALEQ
;
A
#
# COMPACT_ATOMS: atom_id res chain seq x y z
N MET A 1 -31.14 -7.55 15.81
CA MET A 1 -31.15 -9.00 15.50
C MET A 1 -31.65 -9.20 14.07
N LYS A 2 -30.80 -9.62 13.13
CA LYS A 2 -31.26 -9.93 11.76
C LYS A 2 -32.08 -11.23 11.83
N LYS A 3 -33.35 -11.19 11.39
CA LYS A 3 -34.20 -12.40 11.31
C LYS A 3 -33.58 -13.36 10.30
N LEU A 4 -33.42 -14.63 10.68
CA LEU A 4 -33.06 -15.70 9.75
C LEU A 4 -34.11 -15.75 8.63
N SER A 5 -33.65 -15.96 7.40
CA SER A 5 -34.57 -16.15 6.27
C SER A 5 -35.41 -17.41 6.49
N VAL A 6 -36.64 -17.42 5.97
CA VAL A 6 -37.55 -18.59 6.06
C VAL A 6 -36.86 -19.87 5.58
N LEU A 7 -36.02 -19.78 4.53
CA LEU A 7 -35.24 -20.89 4.01
C LEU A 7 -34.20 -21.44 5.01
N GLN A 8 -33.49 -20.55 5.72
CA GLN A 8 -32.52 -20.97 6.74
C GLN A 8 -33.21 -21.64 7.93
N THR A 9 -34.37 -21.14 8.34
CA THR A 9 -35.17 -21.75 9.41
C THR A 9 -35.65 -23.15 9.02
N ILE A 10 -36.16 -23.32 7.79
CA ILE A 10 -36.59 -24.63 7.27
C ILE A 10 -35.41 -25.61 7.19
N ALA A 11 -34.24 -25.16 6.71
CA ALA A 11 -33.04 -25.99 6.64
C ALA A 11 -32.55 -26.45 8.03
N CYS A 12 -32.59 -25.58 9.04
CA CYS A 12 -32.25 -25.94 10.41
C CYS A 12 -33.23 -26.96 11.01
N ILE A 13 -34.53 -26.80 10.75
CA ILE A 13 -35.56 -27.74 11.24
C ILE A 13 -35.41 -29.12 10.58
N LEU A 14 -35.15 -29.17 9.27
CA LEU A 14 -34.89 -30.42 8.54
C LEU A 14 -33.61 -31.11 9.04
N ALA A 15 -32.51 -30.37 9.21
CA ALA A 15 -31.27 -30.91 9.75
C ALA A 15 -31.45 -31.48 11.17
N TYR A 16 -32.28 -30.83 12.00
CA TYR A 16 -32.64 -31.32 13.34
C TYR A 16 -33.47 -32.61 13.30
N PHE A 17 -34.52 -32.66 12.49
CA PHE A 17 -35.36 -33.85 12.37
C PHE A 17 -34.57 -35.03 11.82
N VAL A 18 -33.73 -34.81 10.80
CA VAL A 18 -32.87 -35.87 10.25
C VAL A 18 -31.84 -36.32 11.29
N GLY A 19 -31.15 -35.40 11.96
CA GLY A 19 -30.13 -35.75 12.96
C GLY A 19 -30.67 -36.59 14.12
N THR A 20 -31.85 -36.26 14.64
CA THR A 20 -32.47 -36.99 15.75
C THR A 20 -32.94 -38.40 15.35
N GLN A 21 -33.33 -38.63 14.09
CA GLN A 21 -33.65 -39.98 13.57
C GLN A 21 -32.43 -40.91 13.51
N PHE A 22 -31.22 -40.35 13.42
CA PHE A 22 -29.95 -41.08 13.43
C PHE A 22 -29.26 -41.09 14.81
N GLY A 23 -29.94 -40.64 15.87
CA GLY A 23 -29.40 -40.65 17.24
C GLY A 23 -28.41 -39.53 17.55
N PHE A 24 -28.31 -38.49 16.72
CA PHE A 24 -27.45 -37.35 17.00
C PHE A 24 -28.10 -36.36 17.97
N GLU A 25 -27.33 -35.92 18.96
CA GLU A 25 -27.70 -34.83 19.86
C GLU A 25 -27.65 -33.47 19.13
N LEU A 26 -28.40 -32.48 19.62
CA LEU A 26 -28.53 -31.16 18.99
C LEU A 26 -27.17 -30.46 18.75
N TRP A 27 -26.22 -30.63 19.66
CA TRP A 27 -24.89 -30.05 19.51
C TRP A 27 -24.08 -30.71 18.39
N GLN A 28 -24.30 -32.00 18.11
CA GLN A 28 -23.61 -32.71 17.03
C GLN A 28 -24.10 -32.22 15.67
N VAL A 29 -25.42 -32.04 15.52
CA VAL A 29 -26.02 -31.43 14.31
C VAL A 29 -25.49 -30.02 14.09
N ALA A 30 -25.38 -29.22 15.15
CA ALA A 30 -24.79 -27.89 15.08
C ALA A 30 -23.32 -27.94 14.64
N VAL A 31 -22.51 -28.84 15.21
CA VAL A 31 -21.11 -29.03 14.82
C VAL A 31 -21.01 -29.41 13.34
N PHE A 32 -21.79 -30.36 12.84
CA PHE A 32 -21.77 -30.75 11.43
C PHE A 32 -22.23 -29.64 10.49
N ALA A 33 -23.15 -28.76 10.91
CA ALA A 33 -23.57 -27.61 10.12
C ALA A 33 -22.52 -26.49 10.08
N TRP A 34 -21.85 -26.21 11.20
CA TRP A 34 -20.87 -25.13 11.31
C TRP A 34 -19.47 -25.53 10.86
N LEU A 35 -19.10 -26.80 10.96
CA LEU A 35 -17.76 -27.29 10.64
C LEU A 35 -17.35 -27.00 9.18
N PRO A 36 -18.17 -27.25 8.14
CA PRO A 36 -17.83 -26.91 6.76
C PRO A 36 -17.67 -25.40 6.55
N ILE A 37 -18.49 -24.58 7.21
CA ILE A 37 -18.40 -23.11 7.13
C ILE A 37 -17.11 -22.63 7.77
N PHE A 38 -16.77 -23.16 8.95
CA PHE A 38 -15.53 -22.88 9.64
C PHE A 38 -14.31 -23.30 8.82
N LEU A 39 -14.30 -24.54 8.32
CA LEU A 39 -13.22 -25.06 7.47
C LEU A 39 -13.10 -24.25 6.17
N GLY A 40 -14.21 -23.94 5.52
CA GLY A 40 -14.24 -23.07 4.35
C GLY A 40 -13.70 -21.67 4.64
N GLY A 41 -14.05 -21.10 5.79
CA GLY A 41 -13.49 -19.84 6.28
C GLY A 41 -11.98 -19.92 6.53
N CYS A 42 -11.50 -20.99 7.15
CA CYS A 42 -10.07 -21.23 7.35
C CYS A 42 -9.31 -21.39 6.03
N ILE A 43 -9.86 -22.15 5.07
CA ILE A 43 -9.27 -22.32 3.74
C ILE A 43 -9.25 -20.98 2.99
N TRP A 44 -10.34 -20.22 3.05
CA TRP A 44 -10.41 -18.90 2.44
C TRP A 44 -9.40 -17.93 3.05
N LEU A 45 -9.29 -17.89 4.39
CA LEU A 45 -8.31 -17.06 5.09
C LEU A 45 -6.87 -17.49 4.75
N TRP A 46 -6.62 -18.79 4.67
CA TRP A 46 -5.33 -19.33 4.27
C TRP A 46 -4.99 -18.94 2.83
N TRP A 47 -5.91 -19.10 1.89
CA TRP A 47 -5.73 -18.73 0.49
C TRP A 47 -5.55 -17.22 0.33
N PHE A 48 -6.38 -16.43 1.01
CA PHE A 48 -6.27 -14.97 1.00
C PHE A 48 -4.89 -14.53 1.50
N ARG A 49 -4.44 -15.09 2.62
CA ARG A 49 -3.16 -14.74 3.23
C ARG A 49 -1.95 -15.18 2.41
N ASN A 50 -1.96 -16.39 1.84
CA ASN A 50 -0.77 -16.97 1.22
C ASN A 50 -0.73 -16.83 -0.30
N VAL A 51 -1.88 -16.72 -0.96
CA VAL A 51 -1.97 -16.68 -2.42
C VAL A 51 -2.38 -15.28 -2.89
N PHE A 52 -3.52 -14.78 -2.41
CA PHE A 52 -4.04 -13.51 -2.90
C PHE A 52 -3.16 -12.32 -2.50
N PHE A 53 -2.70 -12.28 -1.25
CA PHE A 53 -1.86 -11.19 -0.75
C PHE A 53 -0.50 -11.15 -1.47
N PHE A 54 0.14 -12.31 -1.66
CA PHE A 54 1.45 -12.43 -2.31
C PHE A 54 1.40 -12.51 -3.84
N ARG A 55 0.24 -12.21 -4.44
CA ARG A 55 0.08 -12.29 -5.90
C ARG A 55 0.99 -11.28 -6.60
N ASP A 56 1.54 -11.68 -7.74
CA ASP A 56 2.31 -10.82 -8.63
C ASP A 56 1.73 -10.89 -10.04
N PRO A 57 0.69 -10.09 -10.35
CA PRO A 57 0.11 -10.08 -11.67
C PRO A 57 1.08 -9.44 -12.67
N GLU A 58 1.15 -10.02 -13.87
CA GLU A 58 1.87 -9.40 -14.99
C GLU A 58 1.26 -8.05 -15.37
N ARG A 59 2.10 -7.10 -15.78
CA ARG A 59 1.70 -5.72 -16.08
C ARG A 59 2.27 -5.26 -17.39
N ARG A 60 1.43 -4.56 -18.17
CA ARG A 60 1.86 -3.84 -19.36
C ARG A 60 2.32 -2.45 -18.95
N ILE A 61 3.60 -2.17 -19.15
CA ILE A 61 4.23 -0.92 -18.73
C ILE A 61 4.01 0.15 -19.83
N PRO A 62 3.43 1.32 -19.53
CA PRO A 62 3.29 2.40 -20.49
C PRO A 62 4.62 2.92 -21.03
N HIS A 63 4.72 3.09 -22.35
CA HIS A 63 5.87 3.67 -23.03
C HIS A 63 5.88 5.20 -22.94
N GLY A 64 7.07 5.81 -22.90
CA GLY A 64 7.27 7.25 -22.86
C GLY A 64 8.37 7.67 -21.89
N ASP A 65 9.33 8.46 -22.37
CA ASP A 65 10.54 8.83 -21.61
C ASP A 65 10.32 9.94 -20.59
N ASN A 66 9.19 10.65 -20.66
CA ASN A 66 8.83 11.73 -19.74
C ASN A 66 7.76 11.31 -18.72
N LEU A 67 7.38 10.02 -18.70
CA LEU A 67 6.30 9.50 -17.86
C LEU A 67 6.85 8.90 -16.56
N ILE A 68 6.25 9.32 -15.45
CA ILE A 68 6.51 8.79 -14.12
C ILE A 68 5.32 7.90 -13.74
N LEU A 69 5.61 6.62 -13.49
CA LEU A 69 4.58 5.64 -13.14
C LEU A 69 4.39 5.53 -11.64
N SER A 70 3.25 4.97 -11.24
CA SER A 70 3.02 4.64 -9.83
C SER A 70 4.06 3.61 -9.40
N PRO A 71 4.73 3.80 -8.25
CA PRO A 71 5.63 2.80 -7.71
C PRO A 71 4.90 1.73 -6.91
N ALA A 72 3.63 1.93 -6.52
CA ALA A 72 2.88 1.00 -5.68
C ALA A 72 1.43 0.82 -6.17
N ASP A 73 0.81 -0.28 -5.76
CA ASP A 73 -0.64 -0.42 -5.78
C ASP A 73 -1.19 0.18 -4.50
N GLY A 74 -2.24 0.98 -4.62
CA GLY A 74 -2.89 1.56 -3.46
C GLY A 74 -3.69 2.79 -3.79
N ARG A 75 -4.16 3.47 -2.76
CA ARG A 75 -4.83 4.75 -2.93
C ARG A 75 -3.84 5.89 -2.77
N LEU A 76 -3.92 6.87 -3.66
CA LEU A 76 -3.18 8.12 -3.51
C LEU A 76 -3.80 8.91 -2.36
N MET A 77 -3.04 9.10 -1.27
CA MET A 77 -3.52 9.74 -0.05
C MET A 77 -3.40 11.26 -0.11
N TYR A 78 -2.26 11.73 -0.61
CA TYR A 78 -1.94 13.14 -0.71
C TYR A 78 -1.01 13.41 -1.88
N LEU A 79 -1.03 14.66 -2.30
CA LEU A 79 -0.16 15.24 -3.30
C LEU A 79 0.13 16.65 -2.81
N TYR A 80 1.33 16.86 -2.28
CA TYR A 80 1.73 18.13 -1.68
C TYR A 80 2.91 18.75 -2.40
N PRO A 81 2.90 20.07 -2.61
CA PRO A 81 4.08 20.77 -3.10
C PRO A 81 5.17 20.79 -2.01
N VAL A 82 6.41 20.60 -2.43
CA VAL A 82 7.61 20.77 -1.62
C VAL A 82 8.22 22.12 -2.00
N LYS A 83 8.39 23.01 -1.02
CA LYS A 83 8.97 24.34 -1.23
C LYS A 83 10.05 24.59 -0.19
N ALA A 84 11.22 25.05 -0.62
CA ALA A 84 12.38 25.27 0.24
C ALA A 84 12.72 24.05 1.14
N GLY A 85 12.58 22.83 0.60
CA GLY A 85 12.83 21.59 1.33
C GLY A 85 11.79 21.22 2.39
N GLU A 86 10.65 21.92 2.45
CA GLU A 86 9.59 21.66 3.42
C GLU A 86 8.28 21.24 2.73
N VAL A 87 7.56 20.34 3.40
CA VAL A 87 6.20 19.92 3.04
C VAL A 87 5.25 20.31 4.16
N THR A 88 4.19 21.05 3.84
CA THR A 88 3.19 21.50 4.81
C THR A 88 1.88 20.76 4.59
N SER A 89 1.33 20.16 5.65
CA SER A 89 -0.01 19.56 5.64
C SER A 89 -1.08 20.64 5.60
N ASP A 90 -1.99 20.60 4.63
CA ASP A 90 -3.13 21.54 4.54
C ASP A 90 -4.07 21.43 5.76
N LYS A 91 -4.18 20.24 6.36
CA LYS A 91 -5.17 19.97 7.44
C LYS A 91 -4.61 20.20 8.84
N LYS A 92 -3.36 19.81 9.08
CA LYS A 92 -2.74 19.84 10.42
C LYS A 92 -1.77 21.01 10.61
N GLY A 93 -1.44 21.74 9.54
CA GLY A 93 -0.42 22.80 9.58
C GLY A 93 1.00 22.31 9.94
N LYS A 94 1.19 20.99 10.08
CA LYS A 94 2.48 20.39 10.40
C LYS A 94 3.41 20.50 9.20
N LYS A 95 4.63 20.91 9.48
CA LYS A 95 5.73 20.99 8.52
C LYS A 95 6.69 19.85 8.77
N ILE A 96 7.07 19.17 7.70
CA ILE A 96 8.12 18.14 7.73
C ILE A 96 9.15 18.49 6.66
N ARG A 97 10.43 18.38 7.01
CA ARG A 97 11.51 18.57 6.05
C ARG A 97 11.64 17.34 5.16
N ILE A 98 11.82 17.56 3.87
CA ILE A 98 11.99 16.47 2.90
C ILE A 98 13.25 15.64 3.20
N SER A 99 14.29 16.26 3.76
CA SER A 99 15.49 15.57 4.22
C SER A 99 15.21 14.60 5.38
N GLU A 100 14.22 14.89 6.23
CA GLU A 100 13.83 13.97 7.30
C GLU A 100 13.05 12.76 6.78
N LEU A 101 12.23 12.97 5.74
CA LEU A 101 11.47 11.89 5.08
C LEU A 101 12.40 10.98 4.27
N THR A 102 13.24 11.59 3.43
CA THR A 102 14.16 10.88 2.53
C THR A 102 15.42 10.37 3.25
N LYS A 103 15.73 10.89 4.45
CA LYS A 103 16.99 10.66 5.17
C LYS A 103 18.24 10.93 4.34
N THR A 104 18.10 11.86 3.40
CA THR A 104 19.16 12.30 2.48
C THR A 104 19.27 13.82 2.59
N GLU A 105 20.48 14.36 2.45
CA GLU A 105 20.66 15.81 2.43
C GLU A 105 20.07 16.41 1.15
N MET A 106 19.00 17.18 1.30
CA MET A 106 18.30 17.86 0.21
C MET A 106 17.98 19.29 0.64
N LYS A 107 18.96 20.17 0.56
CA LYS A 107 18.76 21.60 0.86
C LYS A 107 17.91 22.23 -0.23
N ASP A 108 16.92 23.01 0.17
CA ASP A 108 16.07 23.83 -0.70
C ASP A 108 15.38 23.07 -1.85
N ALA A 109 15.14 21.77 -1.67
CA ALA A 109 14.51 20.97 -2.71
C ALA A 109 13.09 21.49 -3.01
N GLN A 110 12.76 21.53 -4.29
CA GLN A 110 11.46 21.93 -4.79
C GLN A 110 10.85 20.80 -5.63
N GLY A 111 9.53 20.68 -5.59
CA GLY A 111 8.82 19.68 -6.40
C GLY A 111 7.56 19.19 -5.70
N TRP A 112 7.31 17.90 -5.77
CA TRP A 112 6.05 17.31 -5.31
C TRP A 112 6.28 16.01 -4.55
N LEU A 113 5.62 15.88 -3.41
CA LEU A 113 5.56 14.67 -2.61
C LEU A 113 4.18 14.03 -2.74
N LEU A 114 4.16 12.75 -3.08
CA LEU A 114 2.96 11.94 -3.17
C LEU A 114 3.05 10.78 -2.19
N GLY A 115 1.94 10.40 -1.55
CA GLY A 115 1.89 9.24 -0.66
C GLY A 115 0.84 8.24 -1.11
N ILE A 116 1.25 6.99 -1.31
CA ILE A 116 0.37 5.90 -1.75
C ILE A 116 0.25 4.89 -0.62
N TYR A 117 -0.96 4.74 -0.09
CA TYR A 117 -1.24 3.75 0.94
C TYR A 117 -1.69 2.42 0.32
N MET A 118 -0.99 1.34 0.66
CA MET A 118 -1.20 0.00 0.13
C MET A 118 -2.11 -0.78 1.08
N THR A 119 -3.35 -1.03 0.68
CA THR A 119 -4.31 -1.80 1.47
C THR A 119 -3.95 -3.29 1.48
N PRO A 120 -4.51 -4.10 2.39
CA PRO A 120 -4.35 -5.56 2.37
C PRO A 120 -4.85 -6.23 1.08
N PHE A 121 -5.62 -5.52 0.26
CA PHE A 121 -6.12 -6.02 -1.01
C PHE A 121 -5.24 -5.61 -2.19
N ASP A 122 -4.25 -4.76 -2.00
CA ASP A 122 -3.33 -4.33 -3.05
C ASP A 122 -2.20 -5.33 -3.24
N VAL A 123 -1.38 -5.14 -4.28
CA VAL A 123 -0.15 -5.91 -4.49
C VAL A 123 1.01 -5.17 -3.84
N HIS A 124 1.77 -5.87 -2.99
CA HIS A 124 2.86 -5.25 -2.21
C HIS A 124 4.24 -5.28 -2.85
N TYR A 125 4.30 -5.59 -4.15
CA TYR A 125 5.48 -5.34 -4.95
C TYR A 125 5.54 -3.87 -5.35
N ASN A 126 6.62 -3.19 -4.98
CA ASN A 126 6.88 -1.85 -5.48
C ASN A 126 7.71 -1.93 -6.77
N ARG A 127 7.44 -1.02 -7.68
CA ARG A 127 8.04 -0.97 -9.01
C ARG A 127 8.78 0.33 -9.26
N ALA A 128 9.80 0.28 -10.11
CA ALA A 128 10.53 1.47 -10.52
C ALA A 128 9.60 2.44 -11.27
N PRO A 129 9.42 3.68 -10.79
CA PRO A 129 8.54 4.67 -11.42
C PRO A 129 9.10 5.20 -12.74
N ILE A 130 10.43 5.16 -12.90
CA ILE A 130 11.20 5.56 -14.07
C ILE A 130 12.30 4.51 -14.33
N ASP A 131 12.86 4.48 -15.53
CA ASP A 131 14.13 3.80 -15.81
C ASP A 131 15.31 4.61 -15.28
N GLY A 132 16.42 3.94 -15.00
CA GLY A 132 17.65 4.60 -14.58
C GLY A 132 18.49 3.78 -13.60
N GLU A 133 19.48 4.44 -13.04
CA GLU A 133 20.41 3.88 -12.07
C GLU A 133 19.93 4.17 -10.64
N ILE A 134 20.01 3.17 -9.76
CA ILE A 134 19.81 3.37 -8.33
C ILE A 134 21.08 3.99 -7.75
N ARG A 135 21.04 5.29 -7.46
CA ARG A 135 22.23 6.02 -7.00
C ARG A 135 22.43 6.00 -5.50
N THR A 136 21.34 6.14 -4.77
CA THR A 136 21.35 6.26 -3.32
C THR A 136 20.30 5.31 -2.76
N LEU A 137 20.70 4.49 -1.80
CA LEU A 137 19.86 3.57 -1.07
C LEU A 137 20.10 3.77 0.43
N HIS A 138 19.27 4.61 1.04
CA HIS A 138 19.33 4.82 2.48
C HIS A 138 18.33 3.93 3.19
N TYR A 139 18.79 3.14 4.15
CA TYR A 139 17.92 2.28 4.95
C TYR A 139 18.00 2.67 6.42
N HIS A 140 16.86 3.13 6.95
CA HIS A 140 16.71 3.52 8.33
C HIS A 140 15.88 2.46 9.05
N ARG A 141 16.53 1.67 9.91
CA ARG A 141 15.89 0.64 10.73
C ARG A 141 15.49 1.16 12.09
N THR A 142 14.45 0.56 12.63
CA THR A 142 13.92 0.89 13.96
C THR A 142 13.59 -0.42 14.68
N GLY A 143 13.49 -0.38 16.01
CA GLY A 143 13.17 -1.57 16.80
C GLY A 143 11.69 -1.97 16.76
N ALA A 144 10.81 -0.99 16.58
CA ALA A 144 9.37 -1.18 16.52
C ALA A 144 8.73 -0.13 15.62
N ASN A 145 7.73 -0.55 14.84
CA ASN A 145 6.96 0.32 13.97
C ASN A 145 5.62 0.71 14.61
N LEU A 146 5.19 1.94 14.37
CA LEU A 146 3.87 2.45 14.72
C LEU A 146 2.83 2.02 13.67
N PRO A 147 1.55 1.86 14.07
CA PRO A 147 0.48 1.58 13.12
C PRO A 147 0.22 2.79 12.23
N MET A 148 0.09 2.58 10.93
CA MET A 148 -0.20 3.64 9.96
C MET A 148 -1.65 4.13 9.99
N VAL A 149 -2.58 3.21 10.24
CA VAL A 149 -4.00 3.48 10.38
C VAL A 149 -4.55 2.68 11.56
N ASP A 150 -5.48 3.26 12.30
CA ASP A 150 -6.28 2.49 13.25
C ASP A 150 -7.40 1.69 12.56
N LEU A 151 -8.08 0.82 13.31
CA LEU A 151 -9.16 -0.02 12.76
C LEU A 151 -10.33 0.82 12.22
N TRP A 152 -10.63 1.96 12.85
CA TRP A 152 -11.74 2.81 12.45
C TRP A 152 -11.39 3.63 11.21
N GLU A 153 -10.19 4.18 11.13
CA GLU A 153 -9.60 4.79 9.94
C GLU A 153 -9.58 3.79 8.78
N TYR A 154 -9.17 2.55 9.04
CA TYR A 154 -9.21 1.47 8.07
C TYR A 154 -10.64 1.22 7.53
N VAL A 155 -11.63 1.15 8.41
CA VAL A 155 -13.05 1.00 8.04
C VAL A 155 -13.54 2.23 7.25
N ASN A 156 -13.25 3.43 7.73
CA ASN A 156 -13.64 4.69 7.11
C ASN A 156 -13.09 4.78 5.68
N PHE A 157 -11.83 4.41 5.51
CA PHE A 157 -11.14 4.50 4.24
C PHE A 157 -11.54 3.38 3.27
N THR A 158 -11.53 2.13 3.74
CA THR A 158 -11.68 0.94 2.89
C THR A 158 -13.16 0.66 2.59
N LEU A 159 -14.03 0.79 3.59
CA LEU A 159 -15.45 0.46 3.46
C LEU A 159 -16.31 1.70 3.18
N LEU A 160 -16.02 2.82 3.85
CA LEU A 160 -16.83 4.04 3.74
C LEU A 160 -16.25 5.05 2.73
N ARG A 161 -15.09 4.78 2.14
CA ARG A 161 -14.36 5.61 1.16
C ARG A 161 -14.09 7.05 1.63
N LYS A 162 -14.17 7.32 2.93
CA LYS A 162 -13.89 8.62 3.53
C LYS A 162 -12.39 8.94 3.44
N ALA A 163 -12.07 10.22 3.31
CA ALA A 163 -10.69 10.69 3.30
C ALA A 163 -10.09 10.60 4.71
N VAL A 164 -8.94 9.94 4.83
CA VAL A 164 -8.13 9.87 6.05
C VAL A 164 -6.87 10.67 5.81
N ASP A 165 -6.54 11.58 6.73
CA ASP A 165 -5.30 12.36 6.64
C ASP A 165 -4.15 11.59 7.27
N MET A 166 -3.44 10.86 6.42
CA MET A 166 -2.29 10.05 6.82
C MET A 166 -0.99 10.87 6.91
N PHE A 167 -0.93 12.08 6.36
CA PHE A 167 0.31 12.85 6.37
C PHE A 167 0.63 13.44 7.75
N ALA A 168 1.92 13.56 8.02
CA ALA A 168 2.47 14.06 9.28
C ALA A 168 1.99 13.31 10.54
N ALA A 169 1.65 12.03 10.34
CA ALA A 169 1.50 11.09 11.42
C ALA A 169 2.88 10.68 11.96
N PRO A 170 2.98 10.26 13.24
CA PRO A 170 4.25 9.86 13.84
C PRO A 170 5.02 8.79 13.03
N PHE A 171 4.30 7.89 12.36
CA PHE A 171 4.91 6.82 11.57
C PHE A 171 5.83 7.32 10.44
N HIS A 172 5.59 8.51 9.87
CA HIS A 172 6.45 9.09 8.84
C HIS A 172 7.88 9.34 9.33
N LEU A 173 8.04 9.58 10.63
CA LEU A 173 9.32 9.95 11.24
C LEU A 173 9.91 8.83 12.11
N GLU A 174 9.08 7.91 12.59
CA GLU A 174 9.50 6.88 13.54
C GLU A 174 9.58 5.47 12.98
N ASN A 175 8.92 5.17 11.85
CA ASN A 175 8.94 3.82 11.30
C ASN A 175 10.20 3.53 10.49
N GLU A 176 10.49 2.24 10.36
CA GLU A 176 11.46 1.73 9.41
C GLU A 176 11.12 2.19 8.00
N ARG A 177 12.15 2.64 7.28
CA ARG A 177 12.00 3.15 5.93
C ARG A 177 13.21 2.88 5.06
N MET A 178 12.95 2.74 3.77
CA MET A 178 13.97 2.62 2.74
C MET A 178 13.75 3.69 1.68
N THR A 179 14.74 4.55 1.49
CA THR A 179 14.75 5.56 0.43
C THR A 179 15.63 5.07 -0.71
N MET A 180 15.09 5.06 -1.93
CA MET A 180 15.83 4.79 -3.16
C MET A 180 15.76 6.00 -4.08
N GLN A 181 16.92 6.52 -4.48
CA GLN A 181 17.03 7.48 -5.56
C GLN A 181 17.24 6.73 -6.88
N ILE A 182 16.33 6.92 -7.82
CA ILE A 182 16.47 6.43 -9.19
C ILE A 182 16.66 7.64 -10.08
N GLN A 183 17.68 7.62 -10.93
CA GLN A 183 17.90 8.69 -11.90
C GLN A 183 18.36 8.18 -13.25
N ASN A 184 17.96 8.87 -14.30
CA ASN A 184 18.53 8.75 -15.64
C ASN A 184 18.96 10.15 -16.13
N GLY A 185 19.39 10.26 -17.39
CA GLY A 185 19.84 11.55 -17.95
C GLY A 185 18.75 12.63 -18.05
N LYS A 186 17.48 12.31 -17.80
CA LYS A 186 16.33 13.20 -17.93
C LYS A 186 15.58 13.42 -16.62
N MET A 187 15.47 12.39 -15.78
CA MET A 187 14.57 12.33 -14.63
C MET A 187 15.29 11.82 -13.38
N VAL A 188 14.93 12.37 -12.23
CA VAL A 188 15.25 11.83 -10.91
C VAL A 188 13.95 11.66 -10.09
N CYS A 189 13.86 10.57 -9.34
CA CYS A 189 12.77 10.30 -8.42
C CYS A 189 13.32 9.68 -7.14
N PHE A 190 12.69 10.01 -6.01
CA PHE A 190 12.98 9.39 -4.73
C PHE A 190 11.78 8.57 -4.29
N LEU A 191 12.00 7.28 -4.12
CA LEU A 191 11.02 6.35 -3.61
C LEU A 191 11.28 6.12 -2.13
N ILE A 192 10.31 6.41 -1.28
CA ILE A 192 10.40 6.22 0.17
C ILE A 192 9.38 5.14 0.57
N LEU A 193 9.90 3.97 0.92
CA LEU A 193 9.12 2.84 1.38
C LEU A 193 9.03 2.90 2.90
N ILE A 194 7.83 2.95 3.46
CA ILE A 194 7.60 3.07 4.90
C ILE A 194 6.91 1.80 5.39
N ALA A 195 7.53 1.12 6.35
CA ALA A 195 7.01 -0.09 6.97
C ALA A 195 5.89 0.24 7.97
N ASP A 196 4.87 -0.62 8.10
CA ASP A 196 3.85 -0.53 9.15
C ASP A 196 4.21 -1.37 10.38
N ARG A 197 3.43 -1.26 11.47
CA ARG A 197 3.61 -1.97 12.75
C ARG A 197 3.94 -3.45 12.60
N PHE A 198 3.31 -4.15 11.66
CA PHE A 198 3.45 -5.60 11.49
C PHE A 198 4.43 -6.00 10.37
N VAL A 199 5.18 -5.04 9.83
CA VAL A 199 6.22 -5.27 8.84
C VAL A 199 7.56 -5.38 9.57
N ASN A 200 8.20 -6.54 9.44
CA ASN A 200 9.49 -6.80 10.09
C ASN A 200 10.69 -6.37 9.23
N LYS A 201 10.49 -6.25 7.90
CA LYS A 201 11.55 -5.93 6.96
C LYS A 201 11.00 -5.45 5.62
N ILE A 202 11.62 -4.44 5.05
CA ILE A 202 11.48 -4.08 3.63
C ILE A 202 12.48 -4.90 2.81
N ILE A 203 11.98 -5.76 1.91
CA ILE A 203 12.83 -6.58 1.03
C ILE A 203 13.15 -5.77 -0.23
N ARG A 204 14.43 -5.65 -0.57
CA ARG A 204 14.91 -5.03 -1.82
C ARG A 204 15.46 -6.08 -2.77
N PHE A 205 15.29 -5.85 -4.07
CA PHE A 205 15.81 -6.73 -5.12
C PHE A 205 17.05 -6.18 -5.82
N PHE A 206 17.36 -4.90 -5.61
CA PHE A 206 18.49 -4.22 -6.23
C PHE A 206 19.43 -3.58 -5.19
N GLN A 207 20.60 -3.18 -5.67
CA GLN A 207 21.67 -2.51 -4.95
C GLN A 207 22.00 -1.15 -5.61
N GLU A 208 22.71 -0.29 -4.88
CA GLU A 208 23.27 0.94 -5.44
C GLU A 208 24.19 0.63 -6.64
N GLY A 209 24.18 1.51 -7.63
CA GLY A 209 24.91 1.38 -8.90
C GLY A 209 24.23 0.48 -9.94
N GLN A 210 23.17 -0.25 -9.59
CA GLN A 210 22.46 -1.11 -10.55
C GLN A 210 21.46 -0.33 -11.41
N GLN A 211 21.31 -0.77 -12.66
CA GLN A 211 20.33 -0.26 -13.60
C GLN A 211 18.98 -0.96 -13.41
N VAL A 212 17.90 -0.18 -13.43
CA VAL A 212 16.51 -0.64 -13.43
C VAL A 212 15.78 -0.11 -14.65
N ARG A 213 14.87 -0.92 -15.19
CA ARG A 213 13.93 -0.47 -16.21
C ARG A 213 12.66 0.01 -15.53
N LYS A 214 12.00 0.98 -16.15
CA LYS A 214 10.70 1.47 -15.72
C LYS A 214 9.72 0.29 -15.59
N GLY A 215 9.09 0.15 -14.42
CA GLY A 215 8.18 -0.94 -14.10
C GLY A 215 8.82 -2.21 -13.52
N ASP A 216 10.15 -2.30 -13.43
CA ASP A 216 10.84 -3.41 -12.75
C ASP A 216 10.42 -3.48 -11.28
N LYS A 217 10.28 -4.69 -10.75
CA LYS A 217 10.00 -4.91 -9.31
C LYS A 217 11.28 -4.64 -8.53
N ILE A 218 11.27 -3.64 -7.67
CA ILE A 218 12.47 -3.19 -6.94
C ILE A 218 12.44 -3.54 -5.45
N SER A 219 11.26 -3.73 -4.88
CA SER A 219 11.08 -4.13 -3.49
C SER A 219 9.76 -4.86 -3.26
N PHE A 220 9.65 -5.44 -2.08
CA PHE A 220 8.45 -6.08 -1.56
C PHE A 220 8.28 -5.77 -0.08
N ILE A 221 7.04 -5.46 0.34
CA ILE A 221 6.70 -5.16 1.74
C ILE A 221 5.59 -6.11 2.19
N GLU A 222 5.88 -6.95 3.18
CA GLU A 222 5.04 -8.14 3.43
C GLU A 222 3.65 -7.85 4.02
N ARG A 223 3.37 -6.62 4.50
CA ARG A 223 2.05 -6.23 5.04
C ARG A 223 1.83 -4.73 4.88
N GLY A 224 0.56 -4.31 4.85
CA GLY A 224 0.07 -2.94 4.61
C GLY A 224 1.08 -1.85 4.93
N SER A 225 1.33 -0.96 3.98
CA SER A 225 2.49 -0.07 4.02
C SER A 225 2.20 1.19 3.21
N GLN A 226 3.10 2.15 3.31
CA GLN A 226 3.01 3.37 2.52
C GLN A 226 4.23 3.49 1.63
N THR A 227 3.99 3.93 0.40
CA THR A 227 5.03 4.26 -0.57
C THR A 227 4.89 5.72 -0.95
N ASP A 228 5.87 6.50 -0.53
CA ASP A 228 5.97 7.91 -0.90
C ASP A 228 6.86 8.06 -2.13
N LEU A 229 6.48 8.97 -3.02
CA LEU A 229 7.23 9.34 -4.21
C LEU A 229 7.49 10.83 -4.16
N PHE A 230 8.77 11.21 -4.09
CA PHE A 230 9.19 12.59 -4.21
C PHE A 230 9.78 12.84 -5.61
N ILE A 231 9.22 13.82 -6.29
CA ILE A 231 9.57 14.22 -7.65
C ILE A 231 10.09 15.66 -7.59
N PRO A 232 11.40 15.90 -7.71
CA PRO A 232 12.03 17.20 -7.50
C PRO A 232 11.93 18.11 -8.75
N TYR A 233 10.71 18.27 -9.28
CA TYR A 233 10.42 19.12 -10.43
C TYR A 233 9.17 19.95 -10.16
N GLU A 234 9.24 21.27 -10.37
CA GLU A 234 8.08 22.14 -10.18
C GLU A 234 7.05 21.98 -11.30
N ARG A 235 7.53 21.95 -12.56
CA ARG A 235 6.69 21.89 -13.77
C ARG A 235 6.37 20.44 -14.13
N ILE A 236 5.22 19.98 -13.66
CA ILE A 236 4.78 18.60 -13.88
C ILE A 236 3.27 18.54 -14.13
N SER A 237 2.88 17.71 -15.09
CA SER A 237 1.48 17.47 -15.42
C SER A 237 0.99 16.19 -14.75
N PHE A 238 0.23 16.33 -13.66
CA PHE A 238 -0.37 15.20 -12.96
C PHE A 238 -1.52 14.58 -13.74
N ARG A 239 -1.58 13.25 -13.73
CA ARG A 239 -2.63 12.44 -14.37
C ARG A 239 -3.53 11.74 -13.36
N VAL A 240 -3.29 11.97 -12.06
CA VAL A 240 -4.01 11.38 -10.93
C VAL A 240 -4.39 12.45 -9.91
N ARG A 241 -5.35 12.13 -9.04
CA ARG A 241 -5.79 13.00 -7.94
C ARG A 241 -5.84 12.25 -6.61
N PRO A 242 -5.62 12.93 -5.46
CA PRO A 242 -5.82 12.31 -4.15
C PRO A 242 -7.20 11.64 -4.04
N GLY A 243 -7.22 10.44 -3.49
CA GLY A 243 -8.38 9.58 -3.35
C GLY A 243 -8.54 8.52 -4.46
N GLU A 244 -7.79 8.62 -5.55
CA GLU A 244 -7.82 7.63 -6.65
C GLU A 244 -7.01 6.36 -6.32
N GLN A 245 -7.45 5.23 -6.87
CA GLN A 245 -6.69 3.98 -6.85
C GLN A 245 -5.65 4.00 -7.97
N VAL A 246 -4.40 3.72 -7.63
CA VAL A 246 -3.27 3.64 -8.55
C VAL A 246 -2.66 2.23 -8.53
N TYR A 247 -1.98 1.86 -9.61
CA TYR A 247 -1.38 0.55 -9.81
C TYR A 247 0.09 0.67 -10.25
N ALA A 248 0.98 0.03 -9.50
CA ALA A 248 2.43 -0.02 -9.71
C ALA A 248 2.80 -0.35 -11.16
N GLY A 249 3.66 0.44 -11.80
CA GLY A 249 4.10 0.20 -13.18
C GLY A 249 2.99 0.26 -14.24
N LYS A 250 1.77 0.67 -13.91
CA LYS A 250 0.63 0.77 -14.85
C LYS A 250 0.04 2.16 -14.88
N THR A 251 -0.29 2.72 -13.71
CA THR A 251 -0.86 4.07 -13.63
C THR A 251 0.24 5.10 -13.87
N ILE A 252 0.00 6.01 -14.81
CA ILE A 252 0.85 7.19 -15.00
C ILE A 252 0.48 8.18 -13.91
N ILE A 253 1.42 8.50 -13.03
CA ILE A 253 1.23 9.49 -11.96
C ILE A 253 1.32 10.89 -12.56
N ALA A 254 2.37 11.11 -13.34
CA ALA A 254 2.67 12.42 -13.89
C ALA A 254 3.54 12.32 -15.14
N ALA A 255 3.59 13.41 -15.89
CA ALA A 255 4.52 13.60 -16.98
C ALA A 255 5.29 14.91 -16.80
N LEU A 256 6.60 14.89 -17.06
CA LEU A 256 7.38 16.12 -17.13
C LEU A 256 6.94 16.95 -18.34
N GLU A 257 6.72 18.24 -18.10
CA GLU A 257 6.50 19.21 -19.17
C GLU A 257 7.80 19.41 -19.95
N GLN A 258 7.72 19.38 -21.28
CA GLN A 258 8.86 19.63 -22.17
C GLN A 258 9.17 21.12 -22.26
#